data_AF-A0A226X8R0-F1
#
_entry.id   AF-A0A226X8R0-F1
#
_cell.length_a   1.000
_cell.length_b   1.000
_cell.length_c   1.000
_cell.angle_alpha   90.00
_cell.angle_beta   90.00
_cell.angle_gamma   90.00
#
_symmetry.space_group_name_H-M   'P 1'
#
loop_
_entity.id
_entity.type
_entity.pdbx_description
1 polymer ?
#
loop_
_entity_poly.entity_id
_entity_poly.type
_entity_poly.pdbx_seq_one_letter_code
_entity_poly.pdbx_strand_id
1 'polypeptide(L)' 'MIIRIEVSDAELEEMECASLEEFEEEIRNQLDNGVVTSDGGAGSDWIAEYELEVVKVD' A
#
# COMPACT_ATOMS: atom_id res chain seq x y z
N MET A 1 4.87 2.71 -13.17
CA MET A 1 4.54 3.93 -12.39
C MET A 1 5.24 3.84 -11.04
N ILE A 2 5.84 4.92 -10.53
CA ILE A 2 6.48 4.88 -9.19
C ILE A 2 5.47 5.38 -8.16
N ILE A 3 5.20 4.56 -7.15
CA ILE A 3 4.40 4.90 -5.98
C ILE A 3 5.37 4.96 -4.81
N ARG A 4 5.51 6.14 -4.19
CA ARG A 4 6.32 6.32 -2.99
C ARG A 4 5.41 6.58 -1.81
N ILE A 5 5.58 5.79 -0.75
CA ILE A 5 4.84 5.91 0.49
C ILE A 5 5.84 6.17 1.62
N GLU A 6 5.62 7.26 2.33
CA GLU A 6 6.37 7.58 3.54
C GLU A 6 5.53 7.14 4.73
N VAL A 7 6.12 6.35 5.63
CA VAL A 7 5.42 5.78 6.77
C VAL A 7 6.25 5.93 8.04
N SER A 8 5.60 6.39 9.10
CA SER A 8 6.17 6.50 10.44
C SER A 8 5.93 5.23 11.26
N ASP A 9 6.63 5.08 12.39
CA ASP A 9 6.36 3.99 13.34
C ASP A 9 4.92 4.02 13.88
N ALA A 10 4.35 5.21 14.07
CA ALA A 10 2.98 5.36 14.52
C ALA A 10 1.98 4.85 13.46
N GLU A 11 2.22 5.15 12.19
CA GLU A 11 1.36 4.68 11.09
C GLU A 11 1.49 3.16 10.87
N LEU A 12 2.70 2.60 11.06
CA LEU A 12 2.88 1.14 11.06
C LEU A 12 2.08 0.49 12.19
N GLU A 13 2.11 1.06 13.40
CA GLU A 13 1.34 0.57 14.55
C GLU A 13 -0.18 0.71 14.33
N GLU A 14 -0.64 1.83 13.76
CA GLU A 14 -2.06 2.04 13.42
C GLU A 14 -2.56 1.06 12.36
N MET A 15 -1.69 0.66 11.43
CA MET A 15 -1.98 -0.34 10.41
C MET A 15 -1.69 -1.78 10.87
N GLU A 16 -1.39 -1.97 12.16
CA GLU A 16 -1.09 -3.27 12.78
C GLU A 16 0.05 -4.03 12.07
N CYS A 17 0.95 -3.31 11.40
CA CYS A 17 2.11 -3.86 10.69
C CYS A 17 3.32 -3.88 11.62
N ALA A 18 3.94 -5.04 11.81
CA ALA A 18 5.13 -5.19 12.64
C ALA A 18 6.43 -4.74 11.94
N SER A 19 6.38 -4.51 10.62
CA SER A 19 7.54 -4.10 9.82
C SER A 19 7.15 -3.36 8.55
N LEU A 20 8.13 -2.67 7.94
CA LEU A 20 7.97 -2.04 6.63
C LEU A 20 7.68 -3.06 5.52
N GLU A 21 8.24 -4.26 5.61
CA GLU A 21 8.04 -5.34 4.63
C GLU A 21 6.59 -5.82 4.65
N GLU A 22 6.03 -6.01 5.85
CA GLU A 22 4.61 -6.38 6.04
C GLU A 22 3.67 -5.29 5.54
N PHE A 23 4.00 -4.02 5.83
CA PHE A 23 3.25 -2.88 5.30
C PHE A 23 3.32 -2.82 3.76
N GLU A 24 4.50 -3.04 3.18
CA GLU A 24 4.68 -3.05 1.72
C GLU A 24 3.85 -4.17 1.07
N GLU A 25 3.86 -5.37 1.65
CA GLU A 25 3.06 -6.50 1.18
C GLU A 25 1.56 -6.20 1.24
N GLU A 26 1.09 -5.57 2.31
CA GLU A 26 -0.31 -5.19 2.47
C GLU A 26 -0.74 -4.12 1.44
N ILE A 27 0.12 -3.13 1.19
CA ILE A 27 -0.13 -2.14 0.13
C ILE A 27 -0.16 -2.80 -1.25
N ARG A 28 0.79 -3.70 -1.56
CA ARG A 28 0.79 -4.45 -2.82
C ARG A 28 -0.49 -5.27 -2.96
N ASN A 29 -0.90 -5.94 -1.89
CA ASN A 29 -2.13 -6.72 -1.85
C ASN A 29 -3.38 -5.86 -2.14
N GLN A 30 -3.45 -4.66 -1.57
CA GLN A 30 -4.53 -3.70 -1.83
C GLN A 30 -4.52 -3.14 -3.26
N LEU A 31 -3.34 -2.92 -3.84
CA LEU A 31 -3.19 -2.44 -5.21
C LEU A 31 -3.52 -3.54 -6.23
N ASP A 32 -3.03 -4.75 -6.01
CA ASP A 32 -3.15 -5.88 -6.93
C ASP A 32 -4.55 -6.50 -6.91
N ASN A 33 -5.17 -6.62 -5.73
CA ASN A 33 -6.54 -7.14 -5.60
C ASN A 33 -7.61 -6.05 -5.71
N GLY A 34 -7.19 -4.79 -5.81
CA GLY A 34 -8.04 -3.62 -5.84
C GLY A 34 -8.72 -3.38 -4.49
N VAL A 35 -8.51 -2.20 -3.91
CA VAL A 35 -9.38 -1.72 -2.83
C VAL A 35 -10.80 -1.69 -3.37
N VAL A 36 -11.65 -2.60 -2.89
CA VAL A 36 -13.09 -2.54 -3.14
C VAL A 36 -13.60 -1.36 -2.33
N THR A 37 -13.63 -0.19 -2.97
CA THR A 37 -14.32 0.97 -2.41
C THR A 37 -15.81 0.59 -2.23
N SER A 38 -16.47 1.12 -1.21
CA SER A 38 -17.85 0.72 -0.84
C SER A 38 -18.91 0.94 -1.93
N ASP A 39 -18.53 1.58 -3.05
CA ASP A 39 -19.31 1.75 -4.26
C ASP A 39 -19.16 0.60 -5.27
N GLY A 40 -18.40 -0.45 -4.96
CA GLY A 40 -18.22 -1.63 -5.80
C GLY A 40 -17.35 -1.40 -7.04
N GLY A 41 -16.64 -0.26 -7.09
CA GLY A 41 -15.59 -0.04 -8.07
C GLY A 41 -14.42 -0.96 -7.74
N ALA A 42 -14.19 -1.99 -8.56
CA ALA A 42 -12.89 -2.63 -8.58
C ALA A 42 -11.87 -1.56 -8.96
N GLY A 43 -10.91 -1.29 -8.06
CA GLY A 43 -9.75 -0.44 -8.33
C GLY A 43 -9.17 -0.85 -9.67
N SER A 44 -9.47 -0.02 -10.66
CA SER A 44 -9.45 -0.39 -12.07
C SER A 44 -8.04 -0.71 -12.51
N ASP A 45 -7.85 -1.83 -13.21
CA ASP A 45 -7.18 -2.10 -14.51
C ASP A 45 -6.07 -1.16 -15.05
N TRP A 46 -5.58 -0.21 -14.25
CA TRP A 46 -4.74 0.93 -14.63
C TRP A 46 -3.30 0.79 -14.12
N ILE A 47 -3.07 -0.16 -13.20
CA ILE A 47 -1.75 -0.46 -12.65
C ILE A 47 -1.29 -1.81 -13.21
N ALA A 48 -0.97 -1.85 -14.51
CA ALA A 48 -0.37 -3.04 -15.11
C ALA A 48 1.10 -3.24 -14.67
N GLU A 49 1.82 -2.14 -14.39
CA GLU A 49 3.21 -2.14 -13.93
C GLU A 49 3.47 -0.94 -12.98
N TYR A 50 3.86 -1.23 -11.75
CA TYR A 50 4.31 -0.24 -10.77
C TYR A 50 5.58 -0.66 -10.04
N GLU A 51 6.27 0.35 -9.53
CA GLU A 51 7.38 0.22 -8.60
C GLU A 51 6.91 0.88 -7.30
N LEU A 52 6.91 0.11 -6.21
CA LEU A 52 6.52 0.59 -4.88
C LEU A 52 7.79 0.83 -4.07
N GLU A 53 7.95 2.05 -3.57
CA GLU A 53 8.99 2.43 -2.64
C GLU A 53 8.36 2.82 -1.31
N VAL A 54 8.55 2.00 -0.27
CA VAL A 54 8.17 2.32 1.10
C VAL A 54 9.38 2.85 1.84
N VAL A 55 9.27 4.07 2.36
CA VAL A 55 10.36 4.76 3.06
C VAL A 55 9.91 5.07 4.48
N LYS A 56 10.70 4.64 5.45
CA LYS A 56 10.45 4.99 6.85
C LYS A 56 10.86 6.43 7.11
N VAL A 57 9.96 7.19 7.73
CA VAL A 57 10.20 8.56 8.20
C VAL A 57 10.06 8.64 9.72
N ASP A 58 10.80 9.55 10.34
CA ASP A 58 10.80 9.77 11.79
C ASP A 58 9.52 10.44 12.29
#